data_AF-A0A2H9MHQ8-F1
#
_entry.id   AF-A0A2H9MHQ8-F1
#
_cell.length_a   1.000
_cell.length_b   1.000
_cell.length_c   1.000
_cell.angle_alpha   90.00
_cell.angle_beta   90.00
_cell.angle_gamma   90.00
#
_symmetry.space_group_name_H-M   'P 1'
#
loop_
_entity.id
_entity.type
_entity.pdbx_description
1 polymer ?
#
loop_
_entity_poly.entity_id
_entity_poly.type
_entity_poly.pdbx_seq_one_letter_code
_entity_poly.pdbx_strand_id
1 'polypeptide(L)' 'KTGNLTMEQVKKIVEMKKDSLLGAGNKNMAKEIVGTCVSMGVTVEGKEPKEVLKEINEGKHDEV' A
#
# COMPACT_ATOMS: atom_id res chain seq x y z
N LYS A 1 -3.52 -2.88 -16.93
CA LYS A 1 -3.25 -2.20 -15.63
C LYS A 1 -3.94 -0.84 -15.69
N THR A 2 -4.83 -0.57 -14.75
CA THR A 2 -5.81 0.53 -14.85
C THR A 2 -5.32 1.84 -14.22
N GLY A 3 -4.28 1.78 -13.38
CA GLY A 3 -3.64 2.95 -12.78
C GLY A 3 -2.35 2.61 -12.04
N ASN A 4 -1.62 3.62 -11.60
CA ASN A 4 -0.44 3.50 -10.74
C ASN A 4 -0.55 4.44 -9.54
N LEU A 5 -0.19 3.95 -8.36
CA LEU A 5 -0.07 4.73 -7.13
C LEU A 5 1.39 4.83 -6.71
N THR A 6 1.79 5.96 -6.12
CA THR A 6 3.08 6.10 -5.44
C THR A 6 2.95 5.75 -3.95
N MET A 7 4.06 5.42 -3.29
CA MET A 7 4.00 5.11 -1.84
C MET A 7 3.58 6.32 -0.99
N GLU A 8 3.86 7.55 -1.43
CA GLU A 8 3.33 8.77 -0.79
C GLU A 8 1.81 8.87 -0.88
N GLN A 9 1.24 8.52 -2.04
CA GLN A 9 -0.22 8.49 -2.21
C GLN A 9 -0.85 7.41 -1.32
N VAL A 10 -0.21 6.25 -1.21
CA VAL A 10 -0.66 5.19 -0.29
C VAL A 10 -0.69 5.70 1.15
N LYS A 11 0.34 6.42 1.61
CA LYS A 11 0.33 7.00 2.97
C LYS A 11 -0.74 8.04 3.17
N LYS A 12 -0.95 8.94 2.21
CA LYS A 12 -2.08 9.88 2.28
C LYS A 12 -3.41 9.14 2.40
N ILE A 13 -3.61 8.07 1.64
CA ILE A 13 -4.83 7.26 1.73
C ILE A 13 -4.94 6.59 3.10
N VAL A 14 -3.84 6.10 3.66
CA VAL A 14 -3.79 5.54 5.02
C VAL A 14 -4.19 6.59 6.06
N GLU A 15 -3.66 7.82 5.97
CA GLU A 15 -4.03 8.91 6.88
C GLU A 15 -5.50 9.32 6.72
N MET A 16 -5.98 9.42 5.47
CA MET A 16 -7.37 9.78 5.18
C MET A 16 -8.39 8.73 5.64
N LYS A 17 -8.00 7.45 5.66
CA LYS A 17 -8.88 6.33 6.00
C LYS A 17 -8.49 5.64 7.30
N LYS A 18 -7.69 6.28 8.15
CA LYS A 18 -7.12 5.67 9.35
C LYS A 18 -8.19 5.05 10.27
N ASP A 19 -9.33 5.71 10.42
CA ASP A 19 -10.45 5.24 11.25
C ASP A 19 -11.21 4.03 10.64
N SER A 20 -11.07 3.81 9.34
CA SER A 20 -11.73 2.70 8.61
C SER A 20 -10.82 1.49 8.39
N LEU A 21 -9.52 1.60 8.70
CA LEU A 21 -8.53 0.54 8.50
C LEU A 21 -8.33 -0.24 9.80
N LEU A 22 -8.05 -1.54 9.68
CA LEU A 22 -7.91 -2.46 10.82
C LEU A 22 -6.44 -2.72 11.21
N GLY A 23 -5.50 -2.33 10.34
CA GLY A 23 -4.09 -2.55 10.54
C GLY A 23 -3.53 -1.83 11.76
N ALA A 24 -2.88 -2.58 12.66
CA ALA A 24 -2.10 -2.01 13.74
C ALA A 24 -0.84 -1.31 13.17
N GLY A 25 -0.94 0.00 12.96
CA GLY A 25 0.15 0.87 12.49
C GLY A 25 0.18 1.10 10.96
N ASN A 26 0.89 2.15 10.55
CA ASN A 26 0.94 2.63 9.15
C ASN A 26 1.36 1.54 8.17
N LYS A 27 2.28 0.66 8.56
CA LYS A 27 2.75 -0.47 7.75
C LYS A 27 1.64 -1.47 7.44
N ASN A 28 0.86 -1.88 8.44
CA ASN A 28 -0.23 -2.84 8.24
C ASN A 28 -1.40 -2.21 7.49
N MET A 29 -1.70 -0.93 7.77
CA MET A 29 -2.68 -0.17 7.00
C MET A 29 -2.27 -0.02 5.52
N ALA A 30 -0.99 0.25 5.23
CA ALA A 30 -0.48 0.30 3.86
C ALA A 30 -0.62 -1.05 3.14
N LYS A 31 -0.41 -2.19 3.84
CA LYS A 31 -0.64 -3.53 3.26
C LYS A 31 -2.10 -3.75 2.87
N GLU A 32 -3.06 -3.30 3.67
CA GLU A 32 -4.49 -3.38 3.31
C GLU A 32 -4.80 -2.59 2.03
N ILE A 33 -4.29 -1.36 1.93
CA ILE A 33 -4.48 -0.52 0.74
C ILE A 33 -3.82 -1.17 -0.49
N VAL A 34 -2.56 -1.61 -0.39
CA VAL A 34 -1.84 -2.28 -1.49
C VAL A 34 -2.49 -3.62 -1.86
N GLY A 35 -3.01 -4.36 -0.88
CA GLY A 35 -3.77 -5.58 -1.10
C GLY A 35 -5.04 -5.34 -1.90
N THR A 36 -5.73 -4.24 -1.63
CA THR A 36 -6.91 -3.82 -2.42
C THR A 36 -6.52 -3.50 -3.87
N CYS A 37 -5.33 -2.94 -4.10
CA CYS A 37 -4.82 -2.65 -5.44
C CYS A 37 -4.59 -3.89 -6.30
N VAL A 38 -4.35 -5.07 -5.69
CA VAL A 38 -4.26 -6.36 -6.39
C VAL A 38 -5.57 -6.66 -7.12
N SER A 39 -6.71 -6.55 -6.42
CA SER A 39 -8.03 -6.81 -6.99
C SER A 39 -8.48 -5.73 -7.98
N MET A 40 -8.02 -4.48 -7.79
CA MET A 40 -8.32 -3.36 -8.69
C MET A 40 -7.44 -3.33 -9.95
N GLY A 41 -6.39 -4.16 -10.05
CA GLY A 41 -5.46 -4.16 -11.18
C GLY A 41 -4.62 -2.89 -11.30
N VAL A 42 -4.29 -2.28 -10.16
CA VAL A 42 -3.50 -1.04 -10.02
C VAL A 42 -2.09 -1.37 -9.55
N THR A 43 -1.08 -0.74 -10.16
CA THR A 43 0.32 -0.89 -9.72
C THR A 43 0.68 0.09 -8.61
N VAL A 44 1.73 -0.24 -7.87
CA VAL A 44 2.29 0.64 -6.85
C VAL A 44 3.78 0.80 -7.14
N GLU A 45 4.28 2.04 -7.21
CA GLU A 45 5.68 2.35 -7.57
C GLU A 45 6.10 1.75 -8.93
N GLY A 46 5.17 1.61 -9.87
CA GLY A 46 5.42 0.94 -11.16
C GLY A 46 5.61 -0.58 -11.07
N LYS A 47 5.53 -1.17 -9.87
CA LYS A 47 5.67 -2.61 -9.61
C LYS A 47 4.31 -3.29 -9.45
N GLU A 48 4.30 -4.62 -9.55
CA GLU A 48 3.13 -5.42 -9.20
C GLU A 48 2.80 -5.23 -7.70
N PRO A 49 1.52 -5.02 -7.33
CA PRO A 49 1.14 -4.83 -5.93
C PRO A 49 1.51 -6.05 -5.05
N LYS A 50 1.55 -7.25 -5.62
CA LYS A 50 2.04 -8.46 -4.94
C LYS A 50 3.52 -8.39 -4.56
N GLU A 51 4.35 -7.77 -5.39
CA GLU A 51 5.78 -7.57 -5.09
C GLU A 51 5.97 -6.51 -4.02
N VAL A 52 5.25 -5.40 -4.14
CA VAL A 52 5.28 -4.31 -3.15
C VAL A 52 4.82 -4.80 -1.78
N LEU A 53 3.81 -5.67 -1.71
CA LEU A 53 3.41 -6.35 -0.47
C LEU A 53 4.55 -7.15 0.19
N LYS A 54 5.37 -7.84 -0.62
CA LYS A 54 6.56 -8.54 -0.11
C LYS A 54 7.59 -7.54 0.39
N GLU A 55 7.89 -6.50 -0.37
CA GLU A 55 8.85 -5.46 0.03
C GLU A 55 8.45 -4.76 1.33
N ILE A 56 7.15 -4.47 1.51
CA ILE A 56 6.63 -3.92 2.75
C ILE A 56 6.81 -4.94 3.88
N ASN A 57 6.54 -6.24 3.67
CA ASN A 57 6.80 -7.26 4.70
C ASN A 57 8.29 -7.37 5.06
N GLU A 58 9.18 -7.25 4.07
CA GLU A 58 10.64 -7.22 4.24
C GLU A 58 11.14 -5.94 4.92
N GLY A 59 10.28 -4.92 5.11
CA GLY A 59 10.64 -3.66 5.75
C GLY A 59 11.38 -2.68 4.86
N LYS A 60 11.43 -2.90 3.53
CA LYS A 60 12.08 -1.99 2.58
C LYS A 60 11.42 -0.61 2.48
N HIS A 61 10.22 -0.47 3.03
CA HIS A 61 9.42 0.76 3.02
C HIS A 61 9.09 1.26 4.44
N ASP A 62 9.82 0.81 5.48
CA ASP A 62 9.60 1.25 6.87
C ASP A 62 10.09 2.69 7.13
N GLU A 63 11.07 3.16 6.36
CA GLU A 63 11.68 4.50 6.53
C GLU A 63 10.98 5.60 5.74
N VAL A 64 10.01 5.25 4.89
CA VAL A 64 9.29 6.23 4.09
C VAL A 64 8.09 6.69 4.89
#